data_AF-A0A0G8EH80-F1
#
_entry.id   AF-A0A0G8EH80-F1
#
_cell.length_a   1.000
_cell.length_b   1.000
_cell.length_c   1.000
_cell.angle_alpha   90.00
_cell.angle_beta   90.00
_cell.angle_gamma   90.00
#
_symmetry.space_group_name_H-M   'P 1'
#
loop_
_entity.id
_entity.type
_entity.pdbx_description
1 polymer ?
#
loop_
_entity_poly.entity_id
_entity_poly.type
_entity_poly.pdbx_seq_one_letter_code
_entity_poly.pdbx_strand_id
1 'polypeptide(L)'
;MFKKLVVGALAAGIALTGGVAASASTENTASALSTQCKNTPAQETQKGSGIYYKYECKSQNAFANSYTDNQGITWYLKGIQVVGGKYEAYYEGRKY
;
A
#
# COMPACT_ATOMS: atom_id res chain seq x y z
N MET A 1 60.73 23.73 11.86
CA MET A 1 59.33 24.15 11.61
C MET A 1 58.81 23.40 10.40
N PHE A 2 58.01 22.34 10.57
CA PHE A 2 57.23 21.75 9.48
C PHE A 2 55.91 21.27 10.07
N LYS A 3 54.84 21.86 9.56
CA LYS A 3 53.45 21.81 10.02
C LYS A 3 52.86 20.43 9.81
N LYS A 4 52.13 19.93 10.82
CA LYS A 4 51.27 18.76 10.70
C LYS A 4 50.15 19.07 9.71
N LEU A 5 50.06 18.30 8.63
CA LEU A 5 48.89 18.21 7.77
C LEU A 5 48.50 16.73 7.70
N VAL A 6 47.62 16.33 8.63
CA VAL A 6 46.94 15.03 8.55
C VAL A 6 45.78 15.23 7.57
N VAL A 7 46.09 15.11 6.28
CA VAL A 7 45.10 14.85 5.22
C VAL A 7 44.93 13.34 5.19
N GLY A 8 43.86 12.87 5.83
CA GLY A 8 43.48 11.47 5.86
C GLY A 8 42.17 11.26 5.12
N ALA A 9 42.26 10.49 4.05
CA ALA A 9 41.17 9.72 3.41
C ALA A 9 40.00 10.51 2.79
N LEU A 10 40.24 10.96 1.57
CA LEU A 10 39.26 10.98 0.49
C LEU A 10 38.66 9.58 0.32
N ALA A 11 37.51 9.31 0.94
CA ALA A 11 36.68 8.15 0.66
C ALA A 11 35.67 8.52 -0.45
N ALA A 12 36.12 8.41 -1.69
CA ALA A 12 35.23 8.35 -2.85
C ALA A 12 34.58 6.96 -2.87
N GLY A 13 33.33 6.87 -2.42
CA GLY A 13 32.50 5.67 -2.52
C GLY A 13 31.17 6.02 -3.19
N ILE A 14 31.14 5.94 -4.51
CA ILE A 14 29.93 6.04 -5.32
C ILE A 14 29.36 4.63 -5.49
N ALA A 15 28.16 4.40 -4.97
CA ALA A 15 27.14 3.41 -5.37
C ALA A 15 26.25 3.19 -4.13
N LEU A 16 24.95 3.41 -4.15
CA LEU A 16 24.01 2.73 -5.04
C LEU A 16 22.78 3.61 -5.24
N THR A 17 22.51 3.93 -6.49
CA THR A 17 21.21 4.35 -6.99
C THR A 17 20.17 3.30 -6.61
N GLY A 18 19.36 3.60 -5.61
CA GLY A 18 18.18 2.83 -5.24
C GLY A 18 17.04 3.79 -5.08
N GLY A 19 16.45 4.21 -6.21
CA GLY A 19 15.26 5.04 -6.25
C GLY A 19 14.15 4.38 -5.45
N VAL A 20 13.92 4.86 -4.24
CA VAL A 20 12.63 4.66 -3.59
C VAL A 20 11.76 5.77 -4.13
N ALA A 21 11.02 5.45 -5.20
CA ALA A 21 9.79 6.16 -5.49
C ALA A 21 8.83 5.92 -4.30
N ALA A 22 9.03 6.67 -3.22
CA ALA A 22 7.97 6.93 -2.29
C ALA A 22 7.03 7.87 -3.03
N SER A 23 6.05 7.30 -3.74
CA SER A 23 4.82 8.01 -4.08
C SER A 23 4.09 8.28 -2.76
N ALA A 24 4.62 9.20 -1.96
CA ALA A 24 3.86 9.88 -0.94
C ALA A 24 3.00 10.91 -1.68
N SER A 25 1.90 10.43 -2.25
CA SER A 25 0.79 11.29 -2.63
C SER A 25 0.22 11.88 -1.35
N THR A 26 0.78 13.03 -1.00
CA THR A 26 0.12 14.27 -0.65
C THR A 26 -1.21 14.19 0.13
N GLU A 27 -1.22 15.01 1.19
CA GLU A 27 -2.36 15.73 1.78
C GLU A 27 -3.08 15.11 2.98
N ASN A 28 -2.55 15.50 4.14
CA ASN A 28 -3.34 15.95 5.28
C ASN A 28 -4.56 16.78 4.83
N THR A 29 -5.74 16.16 4.89
CA THR A 29 -7.02 16.87 5.06
C THR A 29 -7.85 16.10 6.06
N ALA A 30 -7.66 16.45 7.33
CA ALA A 30 -8.73 16.34 8.29
C ALA A 30 -9.83 17.33 7.88
N SER A 31 -11.07 16.85 7.81
CA SER A 31 -12.32 17.59 7.58
C SER A 31 -12.87 17.60 6.15
N ALA A 32 -13.27 16.41 5.69
CA ALA A 32 -14.64 16.24 5.22
C ALA A 32 -15.10 14.86 5.70
N LEU A 33 -15.97 14.83 6.71
CA LEU A 33 -16.65 13.62 7.17
C LEU A 33 -17.72 13.19 6.13
N SER A 34 -17.33 13.12 4.86
CA SER A 34 -18.00 12.28 3.88
C SER A 34 -17.33 10.94 4.06
N THR A 35 -18.02 9.96 4.66
CA THR A 35 -17.56 8.58 4.60
C THR A 35 -17.52 8.23 3.12
N GLN A 36 -16.37 8.43 2.48
CA GLN A 36 -16.18 8.18 1.08
C GLN A 36 -15.82 6.70 0.97
N CYS A 37 -16.62 6.00 0.18
CA CYS A 37 -16.45 4.59 -0.09
C CYS A 37 -15.04 4.34 -0.63
N LYS A 38 -14.31 3.46 0.05
CA LYS A 38 -12.88 3.22 -0.14
C LYS A 38 -12.64 2.28 -1.30
N ASN A 39 -11.68 2.64 -2.14
CA ASN A 39 -11.09 1.73 -3.10
C ASN A 39 -9.57 1.76 -2.87
N THR A 40 -9.04 0.67 -2.34
CA THR A 40 -7.61 0.60 -2.00
C THR A 40 -6.95 -0.48 -2.84
N PRO A 41 -5.70 -0.29 -3.27
CA PRO A 41 -4.91 -1.39 -3.82
C PRO A 41 -4.74 -2.50 -2.77
N ALA A 42 -4.30 -3.68 -3.22
CA ALA A 42 -3.89 -4.76 -2.34
C ALA A 42 -2.80 -4.27 -1.38
N GLN A 43 -3.01 -4.43 -0.07
CA GLN A 43 -2.06 -4.08 0.97
C GLN A 43 -1.70 -5.34 1.75
N GLU A 44 -0.42 -5.56 2.04
CA GLU A 44 0.00 -6.70 2.85
C GLU A 44 -0.15 -6.34 4.34
N THR A 45 -0.66 -7.27 5.14
CA THR A 45 -0.90 -7.04 6.59
C THR A 45 0.42 -6.91 7.34
N GLN A 46 1.38 -7.76 7.00
CA GLN A 46 2.74 -7.76 7.54
C GLN A 46 3.69 -8.27 6.45
N LYS A 47 4.88 -7.67 6.37
CA LYS A 47 5.89 -8.01 5.36
C LYS A 47 6.19 -9.51 5.38
N GLY A 48 5.88 -10.21 4.28
CA GLY A 48 6.13 -11.64 4.12
C GLY A 48 5.08 -12.57 4.73
N SER A 49 3.95 -12.06 5.22
CA SER A 49 2.86 -12.89 5.76
C SER A 49 2.07 -13.67 4.70
N GLY A 50 2.09 -13.20 3.44
CA GLY A 50 1.21 -13.71 2.38
C GLY A 50 -0.26 -13.36 2.58
N ILE A 51 -0.61 -12.54 3.59
CA ILE A 51 -1.97 -12.09 3.88
C ILE A 51 -2.12 -10.64 3.43
N TYR A 52 -3.07 -10.41 2.54
CA TYR A 52 -3.38 -9.12 1.97
C TYR A 52 -4.78 -8.66 2.38
N TYR A 53 -5.04 -7.36 2.25
CA TYR A 53 -6.38 -6.80 2.37
C TYR A 53 -6.60 -5.74 1.29
N LYS A 54 -7.86 -5.54 0.91
CA LYS A 54 -8.28 -4.43 0.05
C LYS A 54 -9.73 -4.05 0.28
N TYR A 55 -10.06 -2.83 -0.08
CA TYR A 55 -11.42 -2.33 -0.15
C TYR A 55 -11.81 -2.10 -1.61
N GLU A 56 -13.01 -2.52 -1.99
CA GLU A 56 -13.56 -2.27 -3.31
C GLU A 56 -14.89 -1.53 -3.18
N CYS A 57 -14.97 -0.36 -3.81
CA CYS A 57 -16.18 0.44 -3.84
C CYS A 57 -16.95 0.24 -5.15
N LYS A 58 -18.24 -0.07 -5.06
CA LYS A 58 -19.16 -0.16 -6.21
C LYS A 58 -20.50 0.50 -5.92
N SER A 59 -21.13 1.04 -6.96
CA SER A 59 -22.51 1.56 -6.87
C SER A 59 -23.55 0.45 -6.73
N GLN A 60 -23.21 -0.78 -7.14
CA GLN A 60 -24.05 -1.96 -7.04
C GLN A 60 -23.46 -2.95 -6.04
N ASN A 61 -24.32 -3.70 -5.36
CA ASN A 61 -23.92 -4.76 -4.46
C ASN A 61 -23.53 -6.05 -5.22
N ALA A 62 -22.55 -5.94 -6.12
CA ALA A 62 -22.10 -7.00 -7.01
C ALA A 62 -20.61 -7.31 -6.75
N PHE A 63 -20.38 -8.17 -5.77
CA PHE A 63 -19.05 -8.59 -5.32
C PHE A 63 -18.91 -10.10 -5.43
N ALA A 64 -17.77 -10.55 -5.96
CA ALA A 64 -17.45 -11.96 -5.99
C ALA A 64 -17.13 -12.44 -4.58
N ASN A 65 -17.73 -13.54 -4.14
CA ASN A 65 -17.46 -14.08 -2.81
C ASN A 65 -15.98 -14.51 -2.66
N SER A 66 -15.38 -15.00 -3.75
CA SER A 66 -13.96 -15.29 -3.84
C SER A 66 -13.48 -15.30 -5.28
N TYR A 67 -12.22 -14.93 -5.51
CA TYR A 67 -11.56 -15.06 -6.82
C TYR A 67 -10.04 -14.98 -6.68
N THR A 68 -9.32 -15.56 -7.64
CA THR A 68 -7.86 -15.45 -7.70
C THR A 68 -7.47 -14.41 -8.74
N ASP A 69 -6.66 -13.44 -8.32
CA ASP A 69 -6.12 -12.41 -9.22
C ASP A 69 -4.92 -12.94 -10.02
N ASN A 70 -4.56 -12.25 -11.11
CA ASN A 70 -3.41 -12.61 -11.94
C ASN A 70 -2.07 -12.64 -11.18
N GLN A 71 -1.99 -11.99 -10.02
CA GLN A 71 -0.82 -12.05 -9.13
C GLN A 71 -0.76 -13.31 -8.24
N GLY A 72 -1.71 -14.24 -8.39
CA GLY A 72 -1.84 -15.46 -7.59
C GLY A 72 -2.46 -15.26 -6.20
N ILE A 73 -3.02 -14.07 -5.92
CA ILE A 73 -3.67 -13.78 -4.64
C ILE A 73 -5.12 -14.23 -4.73
N THR A 74 -5.53 -15.14 -3.85
CA THR A 74 -6.94 -15.53 -3.70
C THR A 74 -7.62 -14.61 -2.72
N TRP A 75 -8.56 -13.81 -3.22
CA TRP A 75 -9.37 -12.87 -2.46
C TRP A 75 -10.63 -13.56 -1.93
N TYR A 76 -10.96 -13.27 -0.68
CA TYR A 76 -12.14 -13.74 0.02
C TYR A 76 -12.91 -12.53 0.54
N LEU A 77 -14.18 -12.42 0.15
CA LEU A 77 -15.06 -11.38 0.66
C LEU A 77 -15.31 -11.63 2.15
N LYS A 78 -15.04 -10.61 2.96
CA LYS A 78 -15.19 -10.67 4.42
C LYS A 78 -16.38 -9.88 4.92
N GLY A 79 -16.75 -8.82 4.20
CA GLY A 79 -17.89 -7.99 4.56
C GLY A 79 -18.21 -6.96 3.51
N ILE A 80 -19.44 -6.46 3.54
CA ILE A 80 -19.92 -5.37 2.70
C ILE A 80 -20.59 -4.37 3.62
N GLN A 81 -20.28 -3.09 3.45
CA GLN A 81 -20.91 -2.00 4.18
C GLN A 81 -21.44 -0.94 3.21
N VAL A 82 -22.52 -0.26 3.60
CA VAL A 82 -23.09 0.83 2.81
C VAL A 82 -22.47 2.15 3.25
N VAL A 83 -21.86 2.86 2.31
CA VAL A 83 -21.09 4.08 2.54
C VAL A 83 -21.52 5.13 1.52
N GLY A 84 -22.23 6.17 1.97
CA GLY A 84 -22.68 7.26 1.10
C GLY A 84 -23.56 6.80 -0.08
N GLY A 85 -24.41 5.79 0.13
CA GLY A 85 -25.26 5.21 -0.92
C GLY A 85 -24.56 4.26 -1.88
N LYS A 86 -23.29 3.94 -1.64
CA LYS A 86 -22.51 2.92 -2.36
C LYS A 86 -22.22 1.73 -1.46
N TYR A 87 -21.74 0.64 -2.05
CA TYR A 87 -21.32 -0.55 -1.33
C TYR A 87 -19.79 -0.61 -1.33
N GLU A 88 -19.21 -0.72 -0.14
CA GLU A 88 -17.78 -0.94 0.09
C GLU A 88 -17.60 -2.38 0.56
N ALA A 89 -16.88 -3.18 -0.21
CA ALA A 89 -16.53 -4.54 0.14
C ALA A 89 -15.12 -4.63 0.72
N TYR A 90 -14.99 -5.33 1.83
CA TYR A 90 -13.72 -5.68 2.45
C TYR A 90 -13.32 -7.09 2.03
N TYR A 91 -12.11 -7.23 1.46
CA TYR A 91 -11.54 -8.50 1.05
C TYR A 91 -10.25 -8.81 1.82
N GLU A 92 -10.10 -10.08 2.20
CA GLU A 92 -8.83 -10.67 2.66
C GLU A 92 -8.24 -11.48 1.51
N GLY A 93 -7.01 -11.18 1.11
CA GLY A 93 -6.26 -11.92 0.10
C GLY A 93 -5.27 -12.88 0.75
N ARG A 94 -5.09 -14.05 0.15
CA ARG A 94 -4.04 -15.01 0.56
C ARG A 94 -3.22 -15.43 -0.63
N LYS A 95 -1.90 -15.44 -0.46
CA LYS A 95 -0.93 -15.94 -1.43
C LYS A 95 -0.09 -17.01 -0.73
N TYR A 96 -0.15 -18.23 -1.26
CA TYR A 96 0.61 -19.38 -0.78
C TYR A 96 1.83 -19.64 -1.66
#